data_AF-A0A517ZYA0-F1
#
_entry.id   AF-A0A517ZYA0-F1
#
_cell.length_a   1.000
_cell.length_b   1.000
_cell.length_c   1.000
_cell.angle_alpha   90.00
_cell.angle_beta   90.00
_cell.angle_gamma   90.00
#
_symmetry.space_group_name_H-M   'P 1'
#
loop_
_entity.id
_entity.type
_entity.pdbx_description
1 polymer ?
#
loop_
_entity_poly.entity_id
_entity_poly.type
_entity_poly.pdbx_seq_one_letter_code
_entity_poly.pdbx_strand_id
1 'polypeptide(L)'
;MDDRLNTIRQGDCVAGMNALKAGSVDLIFADPPFNIGYDYDVYQDSVAAEQYLDWSGEWIAAAHRALKPDGTFWIAIGDEYAAELKIASQKIGFHCRSWVIWYYTFGVNCTKKFSRSHAHLFHFVKDPENFTFRDDDLDNRIPSARQLVYNDKRANPRGRLPDDTWIIRPADAIGELSPDDENWTLPAIESPADDDNTWTLRPQDLADRFKSDEDTWYFPRVAGTFKERAGFHGCQMPEQLLGRIIRACSHENDLVVDPFSGSATTLAVAKKLGRQYLGFELSPEYVKHGMSRLEGIRVGDRLDGAEEPLASAPATKKRGKKDKSAKPRSATEQRYSEVQKQLTELGVSEAYRLTHAGYSADRLIADPQLNESFIDACRRLGLMGDPRHWNRLLFRLRKSGHLSHIETTRETSLSWADCDAYLFASEIALQMMLDEQRAGSLDEILCDPELAAQFDAIAGRFAPGFSPLQYRWAALKLRKQAKLARSRGSVLDPPRMSKMQSVEDYIATDVPQQPGVYVITGKAKHKLYVGEALNLHTRLTAQFGDANAHANWTNFSDTLKIQTFRTETAPAEMLAWQSCLIDRYNPRLNFHELRTTV
;
A
#
# COMPACT_ATOMS: atom_id res chain seq x y z
N MET A 1 -18.31 -21.68 31.62
CA MET A 1 -17.09 -21.80 30.79
C MET A 1 -15.92 -21.99 31.76
N ASP A 2 -14.70 -22.26 31.30
CA ASP A 2 -13.55 -22.31 32.22
C ASP A 2 -12.96 -20.90 32.36
N ASP A 3 -13.16 -20.26 33.50
CA ASP A 3 -12.80 -18.84 33.76
C ASP A 3 -11.28 -18.61 33.92
N ARG A 4 -10.47 -19.46 33.27
CA ARG A 4 -9.01 -19.55 33.42
C ARG A 4 -8.23 -19.16 32.16
N LEU A 5 -8.89 -19.03 31.01
CA LEU A 5 -8.29 -18.68 29.72
C LEU A 5 -8.88 -17.37 29.18
N ASN A 6 -8.25 -16.80 28.15
CA ASN A 6 -8.54 -15.49 27.56
C ASN A 6 -8.36 -14.32 28.53
N THR A 7 -7.30 -14.37 29.35
CA THR A 7 -7.02 -13.37 30.40
C THR A 7 -5.51 -13.14 30.58
N ILE A 8 -5.14 -12.11 31.33
CA ILE A 8 -3.81 -11.90 31.90
C ILE A 8 -3.89 -12.20 33.39
N ARG A 9 -3.01 -13.06 33.90
CA ARG A 9 -2.89 -13.33 35.35
C ARG A 9 -1.75 -12.51 35.92
N GLN A 10 -2.03 -11.71 36.95
CA GLN A 10 -0.97 -11.09 37.73
C GLN A 10 -0.22 -12.16 38.52
N GLY A 11 1.11 -12.14 38.45
CA GLY A 11 2.00 -13.02 39.21
C GLY A 11 3.19 -13.53 38.40
N ASP A 12 4.06 -14.28 39.07
CA ASP A 12 5.24 -14.87 38.45
C ASP A 12 4.90 -15.88 37.34
N CYS A 13 5.66 -15.81 36.25
CA CYS A 13 5.49 -16.66 35.08
C CYS A 13 5.94 -18.11 35.29
N VAL A 14 6.93 -18.37 36.15
CA VAL A 14 7.43 -19.74 36.42
C VAL A 14 6.38 -20.52 37.20
N ALA A 15 5.89 -19.98 38.31
CA ALA A 15 4.78 -20.50 39.09
C ALA A 15 3.48 -20.56 38.27
N GLY A 16 3.21 -19.51 37.49
CA GLY A 16 2.05 -19.42 36.61
C GLY A 16 1.99 -20.53 35.55
N MET A 17 3.10 -20.74 34.83
CA MET A 17 3.23 -21.84 33.86
C MET A 17 3.29 -23.20 34.55
N ASN A 18 3.85 -23.32 35.76
CA ASN A 18 3.89 -24.58 36.52
C ASN A 18 2.52 -25.00 37.08
N ALA A 19 1.60 -24.05 37.31
CA ALA A 19 0.20 -24.33 37.65
C ALA A 19 -0.66 -24.80 36.46
N LEU A 20 -0.16 -24.75 35.22
CA LEU A 20 -0.85 -25.31 34.05
C LEU A 20 -0.75 -26.84 34.03
N LYS A 21 -1.66 -27.48 33.28
CA LYS A 21 -1.51 -28.90 32.94
C LYS A 21 -0.28 -29.06 32.04
N ALA A 22 0.56 -30.07 32.31
CA ALA A 22 1.67 -30.38 31.41
C ALA A 22 1.13 -30.83 30.04
N GLY A 23 1.72 -30.33 28.95
CA GLY A 23 1.23 -30.60 27.60
C GLY A 23 -0.16 -30.05 27.31
N SER A 24 -0.43 -28.78 27.64
CA SER A 24 -1.72 -28.12 27.35
C SER A 24 -1.62 -26.80 26.58
N VAL A 25 -0.42 -26.34 26.25
CA VAL A 25 -0.19 -25.08 25.52
C VAL A 25 0.34 -25.38 24.11
N ASP A 26 -0.21 -24.72 23.10
CA ASP A 26 0.12 -24.94 21.69
C ASP A 26 1.33 -24.13 21.23
N LEU A 27 1.36 -22.85 21.63
CA LEU A 27 2.42 -21.91 21.30
C LEU A 27 2.75 -21.09 22.53
N ILE A 28 4.05 -20.98 22.84
CA ILE A 28 4.58 -20.02 23.82
C ILE A 28 5.43 -19.00 23.05
N PHE A 29 5.15 -17.71 23.22
CA PHE A 29 6.04 -16.64 22.78
C PHE A 29 6.49 -15.84 24.00
N ALA A 30 7.80 -15.68 24.18
CA ALA A 30 8.41 -14.99 25.29
C ALA A 30 9.23 -13.78 24.81
N ASP A 31 8.91 -12.59 25.33
CA ASP A 31 9.69 -11.36 25.22
C ASP A 31 10.26 -11.01 26.62
N PRO A 32 11.23 -11.79 27.14
CA PRO A 32 11.77 -11.59 28.48
C PRO A 32 12.44 -10.21 28.62
N PRO A 33 12.65 -9.72 29.85
CA PRO A 33 13.62 -8.67 30.13
C PRO A 33 15.00 -9.06 29.56
N PHE A 34 15.70 -8.16 28.85
CA PHE A 34 16.96 -8.47 28.16
C PHE A 34 18.20 -8.36 29.06
N ASN A 35 18.03 -7.95 30.33
CA ASN A 35 19.09 -7.66 31.30
C ASN A 35 20.09 -6.60 30.78
N ILE A 36 19.55 -5.47 30.28
CA ILE A 36 20.25 -4.34 29.66
C ILE A 36 20.11 -3.02 30.43
N GLY A 37 19.51 -3.05 31.62
CA GLY A 37 19.24 -1.88 32.47
C GLY A 37 17.97 -1.12 32.09
N TYR A 38 16.95 -1.78 31.54
CA TYR A 38 15.65 -1.16 31.30
C TYR A 38 14.86 -0.90 32.60
N ASP A 39 14.25 0.28 32.71
CA ASP A 39 13.49 0.74 33.88
C ASP A 39 12.04 0.21 33.83
N TYR A 40 11.81 -0.96 34.42
CA TYR A 40 10.48 -1.52 34.66
C TYR A 40 9.94 -1.09 36.04
N ASP A 41 8.62 -1.01 36.18
CA ASP A 41 7.95 -0.58 37.42
C ASP A 41 8.04 -1.60 38.57
N VAL A 42 8.25 -2.89 38.27
CA VAL A 42 8.30 -3.98 39.27
C VAL A 42 9.47 -4.98 39.10
N TYR A 43 10.36 -4.80 38.12
CA TYR A 43 11.43 -5.75 37.81
C TYR A 43 12.79 -5.07 37.61
N GLN A 44 13.87 -5.68 38.09
CA GLN A 44 15.24 -5.17 37.96
C GLN A 44 15.95 -5.81 36.77
N ASP A 45 15.97 -5.14 35.61
CA ASP A 45 16.65 -5.56 34.37
C ASP A 45 18.18 -5.39 34.41
N SER A 46 18.79 -5.55 35.58
CA SER A 46 20.24 -5.40 35.79
C SER A 46 20.69 -6.27 36.97
N VAL A 47 20.82 -7.57 36.70
CA VAL A 47 21.28 -8.62 37.62
C VAL A 47 22.51 -9.34 37.08
N ALA A 48 23.20 -10.11 37.93
CA ALA A 48 24.38 -10.87 37.52
C ALA A 48 24.04 -11.87 36.39
N ALA A 49 24.97 -12.06 35.45
CA ALA A 49 24.76 -12.92 34.28
C ALA A 49 24.35 -14.35 34.64
N GLU A 50 25.01 -14.95 35.65
CA GLU A 50 24.67 -16.29 36.15
C GLU A 50 23.23 -16.35 36.68
N GLN A 51 22.84 -15.39 37.53
CA GLN A 51 21.47 -15.27 38.06
C GLN A 51 20.41 -15.10 36.97
N TYR A 52 20.70 -14.31 35.92
CA TYR A 52 19.81 -14.15 34.77
C TYR A 52 19.65 -15.44 33.98
N LEU A 53 20.73 -16.19 33.78
CA LEU A 53 20.73 -17.44 33.02
C LEU A 53 20.11 -18.61 33.79
N ASP A 54 20.30 -18.68 35.11
CA ASP A 54 19.66 -19.68 35.98
C ASP A 54 18.14 -19.46 36.01
N TRP A 55 17.69 -18.22 36.27
CA TRP A 55 16.28 -17.84 36.18
C TRP A 55 15.69 -18.09 34.78
N SER A 56 16.49 -17.87 33.73
CA SER A 56 16.06 -18.20 32.37
C SER A 56 15.92 -19.70 32.14
N GLY A 57 16.79 -20.52 32.76
CA GLY A 57 16.60 -21.97 32.82
C GLY A 57 15.27 -22.36 33.45
N GLU A 58 14.84 -21.69 34.52
CA GLU A 58 13.55 -21.96 35.19
C GLU A 58 12.34 -21.67 34.31
N TRP A 59 12.25 -20.48 33.70
CA TRP A 59 11.08 -20.14 32.87
C TRP A 59 11.07 -20.89 31.53
N ILE A 60 12.23 -21.19 30.95
CA ILE A 60 12.33 -22.06 29.76
C ILE A 60 11.92 -23.50 30.11
N ALA A 61 12.29 -24.03 31.28
CA ALA A 61 11.86 -25.36 31.73
C ALA A 61 10.35 -25.42 32.06
N ALA A 62 9.79 -24.37 32.66
CA ALA A 62 8.36 -24.26 32.91
C ALA A 62 7.56 -24.16 31.60
N ALA A 63 8.06 -23.42 30.62
CA ALA A 63 7.53 -23.37 29.26
C ALA A 63 7.59 -24.75 28.59
N HIS A 64 8.75 -25.42 28.63
CA HIS A 64 8.92 -26.79 28.13
C HIS A 64 7.92 -27.77 28.76
N ARG A 65 7.66 -27.70 30.07
CA ARG A 65 6.69 -28.57 30.74
C ARG A 65 5.23 -28.26 30.33
N ALA A 66 4.86 -26.99 30.16
CA ALA A 66 3.51 -26.57 29.80
C ALA A 66 3.13 -26.85 28.33
N LEU A 67 4.09 -26.73 27.41
CA LEU A 67 3.91 -26.91 25.97
C LEU A 67 3.52 -28.35 25.59
N LYS A 68 2.65 -28.54 24.60
CA LYS A 68 2.32 -29.86 24.01
C LYS A 68 3.56 -30.49 23.33
N PRO A 69 3.57 -31.81 23.05
CA PRO A 69 4.69 -32.48 22.35
C PRO A 69 4.93 -31.93 20.93
N ASP A 70 3.85 -31.58 20.26
CA ASP A 70 3.79 -30.93 18.94
C ASP A 70 3.80 -29.39 19.03
N GLY A 71 3.77 -28.82 20.23
CA GLY A 71 3.74 -27.37 20.43
C GLY A 71 5.06 -26.68 20.09
N THR A 72 4.99 -25.36 19.91
CA THR A 72 6.11 -24.49 19.52
C THR A 72 6.44 -23.44 20.57
N PHE A 73 7.70 -23.02 20.61
CA PHE A 73 8.21 -22.06 21.58
C PHE A 73 9.11 -21.03 20.89
N TRP A 74 8.94 -19.76 21.23
CA TRP A 74 9.68 -18.65 20.66
C TRP A 74 10.24 -17.73 21.75
N ILE A 75 11.48 -17.27 21.57
CA ILE A 75 12.16 -16.31 22.46
C ILE A 75 12.63 -15.10 21.65
N ALA A 76 12.30 -13.88 22.10
CA ALA A 76 12.95 -12.65 21.67
C ALA A 76 14.08 -12.25 22.64
N ILE A 77 15.24 -11.80 22.13
CA ILE A 77 16.37 -11.36 22.97
C ILE A 77 17.32 -10.40 22.21
N GLY A 78 18.02 -9.53 22.96
CA GLY A 78 19.12 -8.70 22.43
C GLY A 78 20.43 -9.47 22.23
N ASP A 79 21.46 -8.83 21.67
CA ASP A 79 22.75 -9.48 21.41
C ASP A 79 23.49 -9.99 22.68
N GLU A 80 23.17 -9.48 23.87
CA GLU A 80 23.84 -9.79 25.15
C GLU A 80 23.80 -11.26 25.60
N TYR A 81 22.69 -11.98 25.38
CA TYR A 81 22.46 -13.33 25.92
C TYR A 81 21.93 -14.34 24.89
N ALA A 82 22.01 -14.00 23.60
CA ALA A 82 21.36 -14.76 22.54
C ALA A 82 21.93 -16.19 22.39
N ALA A 83 23.26 -16.35 22.49
CA ALA A 83 23.88 -17.67 22.39
C ALA A 83 23.57 -18.53 23.61
N GLU A 84 23.53 -17.91 24.79
CA GLU A 84 23.33 -18.52 26.09
C GLU A 84 21.91 -19.04 26.25
N LEU A 85 20.89 -18.23 25.96
CA LEU A 85 19.47 -18.66 26.00
C LEU A 85 19.18 -19.75 24.95
N LYS A 86 19.85 -19.70 23.79
CA LYS A 86 19.77 -20.76 22.79
C LYS A 86 20.34 -22.08 23.33
N ILE A 87 21.52 -22.05 23.93
CA ILE A 87 22.18 -23.23 24.50
C ILE A 87 21.39 -23.77 25.71
N ALA A 88 20.84 -22.90 26.57
CA ALA A 88 20.00 -23.28 27.69
C ALA A 88 18.72 -24.01 27.23
N SER A 89 18.01 -23.45 26.23
CA SER A 89 16.83 -24.08 25.62
C SER A 89 17.16 -25.48 25.07
N GLN A 90 18.29 -25.62 24.38
CA GLN A 90 18.72 -26.92 23.85
C GLN A 90 19.11 -27.93 24.93
N LYS A 91 19.69 -27.50 26.05
CA LYS A 91 19.96 -28.36 27.23
C LYS A 91 18.69 -28.86 27.92
N ILE A 92 17.61 -28.07 27.87
CA ILE A 92 16.30 -28.40 28.47
C ILE A 92 15.49 -29.41 27.64
N GLY A 93 15.84 -29.58 26.36
CA GLY A 93 15.21 -30.54 25.44
C GLY A 93 14.58 -29.91 24.19
N PHE A 94 14.69 -28.60 23.98
CA PHE A 94 14.18 -27.95 22.78
C PHE A 94 15.13 -28.10 21.58
N HIS A 95 14.56 -28.37 20.41
CA HIS A 95 15.26 -28.37 19.13
C HIS A 95 15.10 -27.00 18.45
N CYS A 96 16.21 -26.30 18.24
CA CYS A 96 16.23 -25.01 17.52
C CYS A 96 15.95 -25.25 16.03
N ARG A 97 14.81 -24.76 15.51
CA ARG A 97 14.45 -24.84 14.09
C ARG A 97 14.97 -23.66 13.28
N SER A 98 15.03 -22.47 13.88
CA SER A 98 15.48 -21.24 13.21
C SER A 98 16.08 -20.28 14.24
N TRP A 99 17.14 -19.57 13.86
CA TRP A 99 17.62 -18.37 14.57
C TRP A 99 17.31 -17.17 13.68
N VAL A 100 16.19 -16.52 13.95
CA VAL A 100 15.70 -15.42 13.13
C VAL A 100 16.30 -14.08 13.60
N ILE A 101 16.65 -13.21 12.65
CA ILE A 101 17.23 -11.88 12.91
C ILE A 101 16.22 -10.80 12.50
N TRP A 102 15.61 -10.13 13.48
CA TRP A 102 14.69 -9.01 13.26
C TRP A 102 15.44 -7.67 13.23
N TYR A 103 15.66 -7.10 12.05
CA TYR A 103 16.31 -5.80 11.86
C TYR A 103 15.34 -4.61 11.98
N TYR A 104 15.84 -3.47 12.44
CA TYR A 104 15.15 -2.19 12.54
C TYR A 104 16.10 -0.99 12.34
N THR A 105 15.68 -0.03 11.50
CA THR A 105 16.41 1.22 11.19
C THR A 105 16.69 2.11 12.40
N PHE A 106 15.71 2.28 13.30
CA PHE A 106 15.84 3.14 14.48
C PHE A 106 16.60 2.41 15.59
N GLY A 107 17.89 2.17 15.32
CA GLY A 107 18.84 1.53 16.22
C GLY A 107 19.37 2.47 17.31
N VAL A 108 20.11 1.90 18.26
CA VAL A 108 20.86 2.66 19.26
C VAL A 108 22.24 2.99 18.68
N ASN A 109 22.58 4.28 18.60
CA ASN A 109 23.89 4.72 18.14
C ASN A 109 24.99 4.21 19.10
N CYS A 110 26.06 3.64 18.56
CA CYS A 110 27.13 3.02 19.34
C CYS A 110 28.49 3.66 18.98
N THR A 111 29.23 4.09 20.00
CA THR A 111 30.52 4.80 19.82
C THR A 111 31.75 3.89 19.84
N LYS A 112 31.58 2.61 20.22
CA LYS A 112 32.65 1.61 20.37
C LYS A 112 32.37 0.26 19.68
N LYS A 113 31.23 0.14 19.00
CA LYS A 113 30.83 -1.02 18.18
C LYS A 113 29.85 -0.57 17.09
N PHE A 114 29.51 -1.45 16.14
CA PHE A 114 28.44 -1.20 15.18
C PHE A 114 27.09 -0.91 15.86
N SER A 115 26.29 0.00 15.29
CA SER A 115 25.02 0.45 15.86
C SER A 115 24.00 -0.69 16.01
N ARG A 116 23.51 -0.91 17.24
CA ARG A 116 22.52 -1.96 17.54
C ARG A 116 21.22 -1.67 16.79
N SER A 117 20.93 -2.50 15.80
CA SER A 117 19.87 -2.32 14.80
C SER A 117 19.09 -3.61 14.53
N HIS A 118 19.20 -4.61 15.41
CA HIS A 118 18.42 -5.85 15.34
C HIS A 118 18.12 -6.44 16.72
N ALA A 119 17.28 -7.47 16.74
CA ALA A 119 17.08 -8.39 17.85
C ALA A 119 17.01 -9.83 17.31
N HIS A 120 17.21 -10.81 18.19
CA HIS A 120 17.18 -12.22 17.86
C HIS A 120 15.82 -12.82 18.22
N LEU A 121 15.33 -13.74 17.38
CA LEU A 121 14.09 -14.47 17.56
C LEU A 121 14.37 -15.96 17.34
N PHE A 122 14.39 -16.73 18.42
CA PHE A 122 14.60 -18.18 18.33
C PHE A 122 13.28 -18.92 18.13
N HIS A 123 13.27 -19.88 17.22
CA HIS A 123 12.17 -20.83 17.04
C HIS A 123 12.58 -22.20 17.56
N PHE A 124 11.86 -22.70 18.56
CA PHE A 124 12.06 -23.97 19.25
C PHE A 124 10.84 -24.89 19.14
N VAL A 125 11.11 -26.20 19.10
CA VAL A 125 10.10 -27.27 19.12
C VAL A 125 10.59 -28.40 20.01
N LYS A 126 9.72 -29.31 20.46
CA LYS A 126 10.15 -30.49 21.22
C LYS A 126 10.54 -31.65 20.31
N ASP A 127 9.65 -32.03 19.40
CA ASP A 127 9.91 -33.03 18.39
C ASP A 127 10.34 -32.31 17.08
N PRO A 128 11.56 -32.57 16.55
CA PRO A 128 12.02 -31.94 15.31
C PRO A 128 11.33 -32.48 14.05
N GLU A 129 10.56 -33.56 14.13
CA GLU A 129 9.83 -34.17 13.02
C GLU A 129 8.32 -33.94 13.13
N ASN A 130 7.76 -33.93 14.34
CA ASN A 130 6.31 -33.80 14.61
C ASN A 130 5.96 -32.54 15.41
N PHE A 131 5.82 -31.39 14.74
CA PHE A 131 5.47 -30.12 15.38
C PHE A 131 4.47 -29.28 14.57
N THR A 132 3.69 -28.46 15.26
CA THR A 132 2.68 -27.55 14.70
C THR A 132 3.37 -26.43 13.93
N PHE A 133 3.59 -26.66 12.64
CA PHE A 133 4.11 -25.67 11.72
C PHE A 133 3.24 -25.62 10.47
N ARG A 134 2.34 -24.65 10.49
CA ARG A 134 1.28 -24.38 9.52
C ARG A 134 1.85 -23.70 8.29
N ASP A 135 2.48 -24.48 7.43
CA ASP A 135 2.80 -24.04 6.09
C ASP A 135 1.54 -24.12 5.13
N ASP A 136 0.29 -23.84 5.63
CA ASP A 136 -1.03 -24.48 5.29
C ASP A 136 -2.33 -23.73 4.74
N ASP A 137 -2.81 -22.48 5.06
CA ASP A 137 -3.94 -21.66 4.39
C ASP A 137 -3.98 -20.13 3.71
N LEU A 138 -3.16 -19.10 3.16
CA LEU A 138 -1.80 -18.49 2.64
C LEU A 138 -0.67 -17.79 3.45
N ASP A 139 -0.88 -16.59 4.03
CA ASP A 139 0.16 -15.59 4.43
C ASP A 139 1.51 -16.09 4.99
N ASN A 140 1.57 -17.26 5.65
CA ASN A 140 2.83 -17.84 6.15
C ASN A 140 3.82 -18.25 5.06
N ARG A 141 3.40 -18.35 3.78
CA ARG A 141 4.31 -18.52 2.63
C ARG A 141 4.16 -17.42 1.60
N ILE A 142 5.23 -17.25 0.85
CA ILE A 142 5.52 -16.03 0.09
C ILE A 142 6.01 -16.36 -1.33
N PRO A 143 5.95 -15.40 -2.27
CA PRO A 143 6.73 -15.47 -3.52
C PRO A 143 8.17 -15.93 -3.28
N SER A 144 8.69 -16.79 -4.16
CA SER A 144 10.07 -17.29 -4.08
C SER A 144 10.84 -16.87 -5.31
N ALA A 145 12.06 -16.36 -5.17
CA ALA A 145 12.93 -16.07 -6.32
C ALA A 145 13.09 -17.28 -7.26
N ARG A 146 13.07 -18.52 -6.75
CA ARG A 146 13.08 -19.76 -7.58
C ARG A 146 11.86 -19.93 -8.47
N GLN A 147 10.73 -19.31 -8.14
CA GLN A 147 9.48 -19.33 -8.91
C GLN A 147 9.18 -17.99 -9.60
N LEU A 148 9.63 -16.85 -9.06
CA LEU A 148 9.51 -15.53 -9.68
C LEU A 148 10.55 -15.29 -10.79
N VAL A 149 11.81 -15.68 -10.56
CA VAL A 149 12.97 -15.32 -11.40
C VAL A 149 13.51 -16.52 -12.16
N TYR A 150 13.73 -17.66 -11.48
CA TYR A 150 14.46 -18.80 -12.06
C TYR A 150 13.57 -19.90 -12.68
N ASN A 151 12.24 -19.83 -12.50
CA ASN A 151 11.25 -20.82 -12.99
C ASN A 151 11.64 -22.29 -12.72
N ASP A 152 12.25 -22.55 -11.56
CA ASP A 152 12.75 -23.87 -11.16
C ASP A 152 11.58 -24.78 -10.80
N LYS A 153 11.43 -25.91 -11.50
CA LYS A 153 10.37 -26.91 -11.25
C LYS A 153 10.43 -27.56 -9.86
N ARG A 154 11.52 -27.37 -9.11
CA ARG A 154 11.67 -27.77 -7.70
C ARG A 154 11.08 -26.74 -6.72
N ALA A 155 10.69 -25.55 -7.19
CA ALA A 155 10.00 -24.58 -6.36
C ALA A 155 8.58 -25.07 -6.05
N ASN A 156 8.26 -25.21 -4.75
CA ASN A 156 6.93 -25.56 -4.28
C ASN A 156 5.88 -24.57 -4.84
N PRO A 157 4.75 -25.02 -5.42
CA PRO A 157 3.71 -24.14 -5.98
C PRO A 157 2.95 -23.33 -4.92
N ARG A 158 3.03 -23.68 -3.64
CA ARG A 158 2.40 -22.93 -2.54
C ARG A 158 3.26 -21.82 -1.96
N GLY A 159 4.58 -21.80 -2.13
CA GLY A 159 5.42 -20.73 -1.57
C GLY A 159 6.71 -21.22 -0.97
N ARG A 160 7.72 -20.34 -0.95
CA ARG A 160 8.77 -20.49 0.06
C ARG A 160 8.23 -19.97 1.39
N LEU A 161 8.76 -20.48 2.48
CA LEU A 161 8.62 -19.81 3.76
C LEU A 161 9.51 -18.56 3.75
N PRO A 162 9.20 -17.53 4.55
CA PRO A 162 10.14 -16.45 4.85
C PRO A 162 11.48 -17.01 5.33
N ASP A 163 12.57 -16.28 5.05
CA ASP A 163 13.91 -16.63 5.53
C ASP A 163 14.02 -16.42 7.04
N ASP A 164 15.16 -16.80 7.61
CA ASP A 164 15.54 -16.46 8.97
C ASP A 164 16.15 -15.04 9.09
N THR A 165 16.49 -14.39 7.98
CA THR A 165 17.13 -13.07 7.98
C THR A 165 16.15 -12.00 7.50
N TRP A 166 15.82 -11.00 8.34
CA TRP A 166 14.81 -9.97 8.06
C TRP A 166 15.43 -8.55 8.12
N ILE A 167 15.85 -7.99 6.97
CA ILE A 167 16.61 -6.71 6.79
C ILE A 167 15.81 -5.71 5.91
N ILE A 168 16.19 -4.42 5.95
CA ILE A 168 15.55 -3.27 5.27
C ILE A 168 16.34 -2.79 4.04
N ARG A 169 15.60 -2.29 3.02
CA ARG A 169 16.07 -1.22 2.14
C ARG A 169 15.28 0.07 2.41
N PRO A 170 15.91 1.24 2.65
CA PRO A 170 15.19 2.49 2.87
C PRO A 170 14.82 3.15 1.54
N ALA A 171 13.65 2.80 1.00
CA ALA A 171 13.06 3.45 -0.16
C ALA A 171 11.93 4.40 0.27
N ASP A 172 12.25 5.69 0.46
CA ASP A 172 11.34 6.85 0.29
C ASP A 172 12.07 8.14 0.71
N ALA A 173 12.96 8.63 -0.16
CA ALA A 173 13.70 9.88 0.03
C ALA A 173 13.99 10.59 -1.30
N ILE A 174 13.00 10.69 -2.19
CA ILE A 174 13.07 11.53 -3.39
C ILE A 174 12.40 12.87 -3.09
N GLY A 175 13.19 13.75 -2.46
CA GLY A 175 12.96 15.19 -2.46
C GLY A 175 13.99 15.86 -3.36
N GLU A 176 13.52 16.72 -4.25
CA GLU A 176 14.22 17.86 -4.87
C GLU A 176 15.74 17.72 -5.13
N LEU A 177 16.08 17.36 -6.37
CA LEU A 177 17.12 18.08 -7.11
C LEU A 177 16.53 18.56 -8.45
N SER A 178 17.03 19.70 -8.92
CA SER A 178 16.56 20.42 -10.11
C SER A 178 16.91 19.69 -11.41
N PRO A 179 16.19 19.93 -12.52
CA PRO A 179 16.79 19.81 -13.86
C PRO A 179 17.96 20.80 -14.04
N ASP A 180 18.56 20.71 -15.24
CA ASP A 180 19.63 21.56 -15.78
C ASP A 180 21.06 21.16 -15.33
N ASP A 181 21.67 20.24 -16.09
CA ASP A 181 22.78 20.60 -16.98
C ASP A 181 22.99 19.54 -18.09
N GLU A 182 23.39 19.98 -19.28
CA GLU A 182 23.77 19.11 -20.40
C GLU A 182 25.28 18.83 -20.41
N ASN A 183 25.70 17.78 -21.13
CA ASN A 183 27.10 17.37 -21.36
C ASN A 183 27.94 16.92 -20.14
N TRP A 184 28.01 15.61 -19.93
CA TRP A 184 29.27 14.99 -19.48
C TRP A 184 29.51 13.63 -20.14
N THR A 185 30.50 13.54 -21.03
CA THR A 185 31.03 12.27 -21.55
C THR A 185 32.22 11.84 -20.70
N LEU A 186 32.23 10.60 -20.22
CA LEU A 186 33.36 10.04 -19.47
C LEU A 186 34.62 9.95 -20.34
N PRO A 187 35.76 10.56 -19.95
CA PRO A 187 37.06 10.14 -20.45
C PRO A 187 37.42 8.78 -19.83
N ALA A 188 38.18 7.96 -20.56
CA ALA A 188 38.72 6.72 -19.99
C ALA A 188 39.78 7.05 -18.93
N ILE A 189 39.69 6.38 -17.78
CA ILE A 189 40.64 6.53 -16.66
C ILE A 189 41.27 5.16 -16.42
N GLU A 190 42.61 5.09 -16.48
CA GLU A 190 43.37 3.90 -16.11
C GLU A 190 43.44 3.74 -14.59
N SER A 191 43.57 2.50 -14.11
CA SER A 191 43.59 2.20 -12.67
C SER A 191 44.81 2.81 -11.96
N PRO A 192 44.62 3.59 -10.88
CA PRO A 192 45.73 4.00 -10.02
C PRO A 192 46.40 2.80 -9.34
N ALA A 193 47.67 2.95 -8.99
CA ALA A 193 48.31 2.08 -8.01
C ALA A 193 47.92 2.50 -6.57
N ASP A 194 47.97 1.53 -5.64
CA ASP A 194 48.01 1.76 -4.19
C ASP A 194 49.17 2.72 -3.81
N ASP A 195 49.22 3.40 -2.66
CA ASP A 195 48.97 2.83 -1.33
C ASP A 195 48.64 3.82 -0.16
N ASP A 196 47.38 4.23 0.01
CA ASP A 196 46.89 4.69 1.34
C ASP A 196 45.38 4.41 1.57
N ASN A 197 45.07 3.17 1.96
CA ASN A 197 43.70 2.66 2.02
C ASN A 197 43.06 2.80 3.41
N THR A 198 42.40 3.94 3.65
CA THR A 198 41.29 4.00 4.63
C THR A 198 39.98 4.54 4.02
N TRP A 199 39.72 4.20 2.75
CA TRP A 199 38.40 4.35 2.13
C TRP A 199 37.36 3.49 2.85
N THR A 200 36.74 4.07 3.88
CA THR A 200 35.52 3.51 4.48
C THR A 200 34.40 3.68 3.46
N LEU A 201 34.28 2.71 2.54
CA LEU A 201 33.22 2.64 1.53
C LEU A 201 31.87 2.64 2.23
N ARG A 202 31.22 3.81 2.33
CA ARG A 202 29.86 3.90 2.82
C ARG A 202 28.97 3.25 1.76
N PRO A 203 27.94 2.45 2.10
CA PRO A 203 27.10 1.78 1.09
C PRO A 203 26.41 2.72 0.09
N GLN A 204 26.33 4.03 0.37
CA GLN A 204 25.90 5.03 -0.60
C GLN A 204 26.94 5.38 -1.69
N ASP A 205 28.23 5.17 -1.46
CA ASP A 205 29.32 5.59 -2.35
C ASP A 205 29.71 4.52 -3.39
N LEU A 206 29.11 3.33 -3.31
CA LEU A 206 29.27 2.27 -4.32
C LEU A 206 28.28 2.46 -5.47
N ALA A 207 28.80 2.46 -6.70
CA ALA A 207 28.02 2.55 -7.94
C ALA A 207 27.20 1.27 -8.19
N ASP A 208 27.83 0.10 -8.05
CA ASP A 208 27.17 -1.19 -8.10
C ASP A 208 26.64 -1.60 -6.73
N ARG A 209 25.35 -1.31 -6.49
CA ARG A 209 24.60 -1.81 -5.33
C ARG A 209 23.79 -3.05 -5.71
N PHE A 210 23.45 -3.87 -4.72
CA PHE A 210 22.67 -5.09 -4.91
C PHE A 210 21.29 -4.82 -5.56
N LYS A 211 20.88 -5.72 -6.46
CA LYS A 211 19.77 -5.51 -7.42
C LYS A 211 18.41 -5.91 -6.82
N SER A 212 17.32 -5.83 -7.59
CA SER A 212 15.94 -5.91 -7.10
C SER A 212 15.43 -7.34 -6.80
N ASP A 213 16.33 -8.31 -6.73
CA ASP A 213 16.12 -9.76 -6.68
C ASP A 213 16.58 -10.40 -5.36
N GLU A 214 16.84 -9.59 -4.32
CA GLU A 214 17.21 -10.07 -2.98
C GLU A 214 16.00 -10.32 -2.08
N ASP A 215 16.02 -11.46 -1.41
CA ASP A 215 14.98 -11.97 -0.52
C ASP A 215 15.19 -11.42 0.91
N THR A 216 14.43 -10.39 1.34
CA THR A 216 14.44 -9.92 2.75
C THR A 216 13.21 -9.09 3.16
N TRP A 217 12.81 -9.21 4.44
CA TRP A 217 11.51 -8.76 4.99
C TRP A 217 11.74 -7.84 6.21
N TYR A 218 10.81 -6.93 6.54
CA TYR A 218 11.02 -5.89 7.59
C TYR A 218 9.86 -5.78 8.59
N PHE A 219 10.15 -5.50 9.86
CA PHE A 219 9.20 -4.87 10.79
C PHE A 219 9.85 -3.69 11.56
N PRO A 220 9.28 -2.46 11.52
CA PRO A 220 9.74 -1.36 12.36
C PRO A 220 9.49 -1.65 13.85
N ARG A 221 10.36 -1.15 14.76
CA ARG A 221 10.01 -1.07 16.19
C ARG A 221 8.84 -0.10 16.37
N VAL A 222 7.91 -0.42 17.29
CA VAL A 222 6.71 0.39 17.54
C VAL A 222 7.07 1.68 18.28
N ALA A 223 7.55 2.68 17.53
CA ALA A 223 7.98 3.97 18.05
C ALA A 223 6.80 4.82 18.57
N GLY A 224 7.12 5.83 19.40
CA GLY A 224 6.12 6.66 20.10
C GLY A 224 5.12 7.42 19.21
N THR A 225 5.36 7.52 17.91
CA THR A 225 4.47 8.18 16.92
C THR A 225 3.53 7.21 16.19
N PHE A 226 3.66 5.89 16.38
CA PHE A 226 2.96 4.90 15.58
C PHE A 226 1.50 4.69 16.03
N LYS A 227 0.57 4.49 15.09
CA LYS A 227 -0.88 4.24 15.34
C LYS A 227 -1.16 2.93 16.09
N GLU A 228 -0.13 2.09 16.22
CA GLU A 228 -0.09 0.83 16.94
C GLU A 228 0.33 0.98 18.41
N ARG A 229 0.99 2.09 18.76
CA ARG A 229 1.58 2.31 20.08
C ARG A 229 0.49 2.42 21.15
N ALA A 230 0.47 1.48 22.08
CA ALA A 230 -0.45 1.44 23.21
C ALA A 230 -0.12 2.51 24.29
N GLY A 231 1.13 2.98 24.32
CA GLY A 231 1.54 4.17 25.08
C GLY A 231 1.99 3.94 26.52
N PHE A 232 1.51 2.88 27.18
CA PHE A 232 1.82 2.58 28.60
C PHE A 232 3.05 1.67 28.81
N HIS A 233 3.47 0.91 27.79
CA HIS A 233 4.64 0.02 27.85
C HIS A 233 5.79 0.58 27.01
N GLY A 234 7.04 0.47 27.49
CA GLY A 234 8.23 1.01 26.82
C GLY A 234 8.60 0.28 25.53
N CYS A 235 8.78 -1.03 25.62
CA CYS A 235 9.16 -1.92 24.54
C CYS A 235 7.91 -2.66 24.03
N GLN A 236 7.22 -2.12 23.04
CA GLN A 236 6.08 -2.81 22.43
C GLN A 236 6.52 -3.53 21.16
N MET A 237 6.24 -4.84 21.09
CA MET A 237 6.42 -5.66 19.91
C MET A 237 5.41 -5.32 18.79
N PRO A 238 5.78 -5.42 17.51
CA PRO A 238 4.85 -5.26 16.40
C PRO A 238 3.82 -6.41 16.32
N GLU A 239 2.56 -6.09 16.04
CA GLU A 239 1.49 -7.08 15.91
C GLU A 239 1.66 -7.97 14.67
N GLN A 240 2.16 -7.42 13.55
CA GLN A 240 2.40 -8.18 12.33
C GLN A 240 3.54 -9.21 12.49
N LEU A 241 4.55 -8.88 13.30
CA LEU A 241 5.63 -9.79 13.70
C LEU A 241 5.07 -11.01 14.43
N LEU A 242 4.37 -10.76 15.54
CA LEU A 242 3.75 -11.83 16.33
C LEU A 242 2.64 -12.56 15.53
N GLY A 243 1.98 -11.86 14.60
CA GLY A 243 0.96 -12.41 13.73
C GLY A 243 1.51 -13.39 12.69
N ARG A 244 2.76 -13.24 12.27
CA ARG A 244 3.47 -14.26 11.47
C ARG A 244 3.73 -15.51 12.31
N ILE A 245 4.28 -15.33 13.52
CA ILE A 245 4.60 -16.43 14.44
C ILE A 245 3.33 -17.22 14.84
N ILE A 246 2.28 -16.53 15.29
CA ILE A 246 1.04 -17.15 15.76
C ILE A 246 0.28 -17.85 14.61
N ARG A 247 0.22 -17.29 13.39
CA ARG A 247 -0.37 -17.98 12.23
C ARG A 247 0.46 -19.19 11.79
N ALA A 248 1.79 -19.13 11.90
CA ALA A 248 2.70 -20.21 11.51
C ALA A 248 2.72 -21.37 12.52
N CYS A 249 2.46 -21.10 13.80
CA CYS A 249 2.77 -22.06 14.85
C CYS A 249 1.59 -22.40 15.79
N SER A 250 0.35 -22.05 15.39
CA SER A 250 -0.90 -22.44 16.09
C SER A 250 -2.10 -22.42 15.13
N HIS A 251 -3.12 -23.23 15.37
CA HIS A 251 -4.44 -23.26 14.69
C HIS A 251 -5.46 -22.34 15.40
N GLU A 252 -6.70 -22.26 14.90
CA GLU A 252 -7.77 -21.53 15.62
C GLU A 252 -8.24 -22.31 16.85
N ASN A 253 -8.58 -21.58 17.93
CA ASN A 253 -8.91 -22.07 19.28
C ASN A 253 -7.74 -22.67 20.09
N ASP A 254 -6.56 -22.89 19.49
CA ASP A 254 -5.32 -23.26 20.20
C ASP A 254 -4.96 -22.25 21.29
N LEU A 255 -4.25 -22.72 22.32
CA LEU A 255 -3.83 -21.88 23.45
C LEU A 255 -2.44 -21.29 23.24
N VAL A 256 -2.39 -19.98 23.05
CA VAL A 256 -1.16 -19.16 23.01
C VAL A 256 -0.86 -18.61 24.42
N VAL A 257 0.35 -18.85 24.93
CA VAL A 257 0.81 -18.28 26.21
C VAL A 257 1.90 -17.23 25.98
N ASP A 258 1.82 -16.15 26.75
CA ASP A 258 2.86 -15.13 26.87
C ASP A 258 3.34 -15.05 28.32
N PRO A 259 4.57 -15.49 28.65
CA PRO A 259 5.12 -15.40 30.00
C PRO A 259 5.44 -13.98 30.48
N PHE A 260 5.57 -13.01 29.56
CA PHE A 260 6.12 -11.66 29.81
C PHE A 260 5.23 -10.59 29.16
N SER A 261 3.93 -10.67 29.43
CA SER A 261 2.95 -10.12 28.48
C SER A 261 2.95 -8.58 28.34
N GLY A 262 3.30 -7.82 29.38
CA GLY A 262 3.60 -6.37 29.35
C GLY A 262 2.57 -5.53 28.58
N SER A 263 2.91 -5.21 27.33
CA SER A 263 2.01 -4.51 26.39
C SER A 263 0.73 -5.27 25.96
N ALA A 264 0.61 -6.54 26.35
CA ALA A 264 -0.36 -7.55 25.93
C ALA A 264 -0.40 -7.81 24.40
N THR A 265 0.70 -7.58 23.67
CA THR A 265 0.69 -7.67 22.19
C THR A 265 0.49 -9.10 21.68
N THR A 266 1.18 -10.11 22.22
CA THR A 266 1.00 -11.53 21.84
C THR A 266 -0.44 -11.97 22.02
N LEU A 267 -1.04 -11.61 23.15
CA LEU A 267 -2.41 -11.95 23.53
C LEU A 267 -3.44 -11.22 22.66
N ALA A 268 -3.19 -9.94 22.36
CA ALA A 268 -3.98 -9.15 21.44
C ALA A 268 -3.99 -9.77 20.05
N VAL A 269 -2.83 -10.19 19.55
CA VAL A 269 -2.68 -10.86 18.24
C VAL A 269 -3.36 -12.23 18.25
N ALA A 270 -3.18 -13.04 19.30
CA ALA A 270 -3.85 -14.32 19.47
C ALA A 270 -5.39 -14.16 19.43
N LYS A 271 -5.94 -13.22 20.23
CA LYS A 271 -7.38 -12.89 20.21
C LYS A 271 -7.84 -12.41 18.84
N LYS A 272 -7.11 -11.48 18.21
CA LYS A 272 -7.35 -10.98 16.84
C LYS A 272 -7.34 -12.11 15.80
N LEU A 273 -6.64 -13.22 16.05
CA LEU A 273 -6.54 -14.41 15.20
C LEU A 273 -7.41 -15.60 15.66
N GLY A 274 -8.32 -15.43 16.63
CA GLY A 274 -9.22 -16.51 17.07
C GLY A 274 -8.53 -17.64 17.82
N ARG A 275 -7.34 -17.40 18.39
CA ARG A 275 -6.67 -18.31 19.33
C ARG A 275 -7.16 -18.02 20.75
N GLN A 276 -7.16 -19.03 21.61
CA GLN A 276 -7.24 -18.82 23.05
C GLN A 276 -5.91 -18.23 23.55
N TYR A 277 -5.94 -17.42 24.60
CA TYR A 277 -4.73 -16.77 25.10
C TYR A 277 -4.62 -16.77 26.63
N LEU A 278 -3.40 -16.78 27.14
CA LEU A 278 -3.13 -16.60 28.57
C LEU A 278 -1.81 -15.85 28.78
N GLY A 279 -1.89 -14.67 29.41
CA GLY A 279 -0.73 -13.89 29.81
C GLY A 279 -0.33 -14.14 31.26
N PHE A 280 0.97 -14.01 31.53
CA PHE A 280 1.51 -13.71 32.86
C PHE A 280 2.15 -12.33 32.83
N GLU A 281 2.11 -11.63 33.97
CA GLU A 281 2.64 -10.28 34.14
C GLU A 281 2.80 -9.98 35.64
N LEU A 282 3.90 -9.33 36.05
CA LEU A 282 4.14 -8.95 37.43
C LEU A 282 3.41 -7.63 37.78
N SER A 283 3.41 -6.66 36.86
CA SER A 283 2.85 -5.32 37.09
C SER A 283 1.31 -5.32 37.10
N PRO A 284 0.66 -4.86 38.19
CA PRO A 284 -0.79 -4.74 38.22
C PRO A 284 -1.32 -3.71 37.21
N GLU A 285 -0.55 -2.66 36.91
CA GLU A 285 -0.96 -1.63 35.94
C GLU A 285 -0.79 -2.13 34.50
N TYR A 286 0.25 -2.93 34.18
CA TYR A 286 0.35 -3.59 32.87
C TYR A 286 -0.75 -4.65 32.68
N VAL A 287 -1.09 -5.45 33.70
CA VAL A 287 -2.26 -6.37 33.68
C VAL A 287 -3.54 -5.60 33.33
N LYS A 288 -3.81 -4.52 34.07
CA LYS A 288 -4.99 -3.65 33.91
C LYS A 288 -5.07 -3.00 32.52
N HIS A 289 -3.97 -2.43 32.04
CA HIS A 289 -3.92 -1.81 30.72
C HIS A 289 -3.98 -2.84 29.58
N GLY A 290 -3.33 -4.00 29.74
CA GLY A 290 -3.38 -5.12 28.82
C GLY A 290 -4.79 -5.71 28.72
N MET A 291 -5.47 -5.93 29.84
CA MET A 291 -6.87 -6.37 29.86
C MET A 291 -7.80 -5.37 29.19
N SER A 292 -7.64 -4.06 29.44
CA SER A 292 -8.43 -3.03 28.76
C SER A 292 -8.16 -2.97 27.23
N ARG A 293 -6.90 -3.19 26.79
CA ARG A 293 -6.57 -3.39 25.36
C ARG A 293 -7.28 -4.62 24.79
N LEU A 294 -7.32 -5.73 25.54
CA LEU A 294 -7.95 -6.98 25.13
C LEU A 294 -9.48 -6.89 25.08
N GLU A 295 -10.13 -6.18 26.00
CA GLU A 295 -11.57 -5.93 26.00
C GLU A 295 -12.04 -5.23 24.71
N GLY A 296 -11.27 -4.23 24.25
CA GLY A 296 -11.56 -3.49 23.02
C GLY A 296 -11.37 -4.27 21.71
N ILE A 297 -10.82 -5.48 21.76
CA ILE A 297 -10.48 -6.31 20.58
C ILE A 297 -11.52 -7.40 20.34
N ARG A 298 -11.90 -7.60 19.07
CA ARG A 298 -12.73 -8.70 18.58
C ARG A 298 -11.90 -9.71 17.79
N VAL A 299 -12.39 -10.95 17.74
CA VAL A 299 -11.84 -11.98 16.83
C VAL A 299 -12.04 -11.50 15.39
N GLY A 300 -10.98 -11.57 14.57
CA GLY A 300 -10.98 -11.05 13.20
C GLY A 300 -10.54 -9.59 13.03
N ASP A 301 -10.34 -8.83 14.11
CA ASP A 301 -9.83 -7.45 14.02
C ASP A 301 -8.43 -7.39 13.41
N ARG A 302 -8.17 -6.35 12.60
CA ARG A 302 -6.93 -6.23 11.81
C ARG A 302 -5.69 -6.12 12.69
N LEU A 303 -4.62 -6.78 12.26
CA LEU A 303 -3.30 -6.57 12.85
C LEU A 303 -2.81 -5.17 12.50
N ASP A 304 -2.11 -4.54 13.43
CA ASP A 304 -1.64 -3.17 13.30
C ASP A 304 -0.23 -3.09 12.69
N GLY A 305 -0.03 -2.11 11.81
CA GLY A 305 1.16 -2.02 10.96
C GLY A 305 0.91 -2.56 9.54
N ALA A 306 1.83 -2.26 8.61
CA ALA A 306 1.83 -2.90 7.30
C ALA A 306 2.29 -4.36 7.43
N GLU A 307 1.70 -5.27 6.66
CA GLU A 307 2.19 -6.64 6.54
C GLU A 307 3.64 -6.62 6.01
N GLU A 308 3.85 -5.97 4.85
CA GLU A 308 5.20 -5.72 4.31
C GLU A 308 5.51 -4.21 4.22
N PRO A 309 6.18 -3.63 5.23
CA PRO A 309 6.60 -2.23 5.22
C PRO A 309 7.81 -2.00 4.30
N LEU A 310 7.69 -1.06 3.36
CA LEU A 310 8.77 -0.70 2.42
C LEU A 310 9.65 0.47 2.88
N ALA A 311 9.23 1.20 3.92
CA ALA A 311 9.90 2.40 4.42
C ALA A 311 9.97 2.40 5.96
N SER A 312 11.00 3.04 6.51
CA SER A 312 11.39 2.96 7.93
C SER A 312 10.38 3.55 8.93
N ALA A 313 9.59 4.53 8.48
CA ALA A 313 8.38 5.01 9.14
C ALA A 313 7.54 5.77 8.10
N PRO A 314 6.19 5.82 8.23
CA PRO A 314 5.39 6.73 7.44
C PRO A 314 5.73 8.19 7.80
N ALA A 315 5.84 9.06 6.79
CA ALA A 315 6.13 10.48 6.99
C ALA A 315 5.09 11.14 7.95
N THR A 316 5.59 11.82 8.98
CA THR A 316 4.78 12.29 10.11
C THR A 316 3.79 13.40 9.72
N LYS A 317 2.57 13.02 9.32
CA LYS A 317 1.46 13.98 9.19
C LYS A 317 1.24 14.71 10.51
N LYS A 318 1.17 16.05 10.48
CA LYS A 318 0.85 16.87 11.65
C LYS A 318 -0.50 16.42 12.25
N ARG A 319 -0.58 16.37 13.58
CA ARG A 319 -1.54 15.57 14.37
C ARG A 319 -3.01 15.71 13.98
N GLY A 320 -3.69 14.56 13.78
CA GLY A 320 -5.16 14.39 13.74
C GLY A 320 -5.54 12.96 14.17
N LYS A 321 -6.72 12.74 14.77
CA LYS A 321 -7.10 11.46 15.43
C LYS A 321 -7.92 10.51 14.53
N LYS A 322 -7.64 9.19 14.66
CA LYS A 322 -8.55 8.00 14.48
C LYS A 322 -9.17 7.77 13.07
N ASP A 323 -9.65 6.57 12.67
CA ASP A 323 -9.68 5.22 13.31
C ASP A 323 -9.36 4.06 12.30
N LYS A 324 -9.81 2.78 12.48
CA LYS A 324 -9.36 1.55 11.74
C LYS A 324 -10.49 0.62 11.19
N SER A 325 -10.12 -0.40 10.38
CA SER A 325 -11.00 -1.42 9.73
C SER A 325 -10.29 -2.81 9.48
N ALA A 326 -10.98 -3.78 8.84
CA ALA A 326 -10.72 -5.25 8.85
C ALA A 326 -9.63 -5.84 7.89
N LYS A 327 -9.49 -7.18 7.80
CA LYS A 327 -8.21 -7.97 7.77
C LYS A 327 -7.99 -9.01 6.62
N PRO A 328 -6.73 -9.41 6.26
CA PRO A 328 -6.37 -10.47 5.27
C PRO A 328 -6.27 -11.95 5.78
N ARG A 329 -5.64 -12.87 4.99
CA ARG A 329 -5.98 -14.32 4.88
C ARG A 329 -4.82 -15.39 5.03
N SER A 330 -4.73 -15.98 6.24
CA SER A 330 -4.36 -17.40 6.55
C SER A 330 -2.92 -17.95 6.22
N ALA A 331 -2.69 -19.24 5.83
CA ALA A 331 -1.40 -19.90 5.42
C ALA A 331 -0.98 -20.82 4.11
N THR A 332 -1.47 -21.36 2.89
CA THR A 332 -2.50 -21.72 1.73
C THR A 332 -3.84 -21.10 1.12
N GLU A 333 -3.85 -19.86 0.61
CA GLU A 333 -4.66 -19.22 -0.45
C GLU A 333 -3.79 -18.22 -1.27
N GLN A 334 -3.41 -17.08 -0.66
CA GLN A 334 -2.56 -15.97 -1.13
C GLN A 334 -1.34 -16.27 -2.06
N ARG A 335 -0.67 -17.44 -2.02
CA ARG A 335 0.45 -17.78 -2.94
C ARG A 335 0.14 -18.89 -3.97
N TYR A 336 -0.98 -19.62 -3.86
CA TYR A 336 -1.68 -20.03 -5.11
C TYR A 336 -2.03 -18.76 -5.88
N SER A 337 -2.56 -17.74 -5.19
CA SER A 337 -2.80 -16.42 -5.77
C SER A 337 -1.53 -15.72 -6.30
N GLU A 338 -0.31 -16.04 -5.83
CA GLU A 338 0.95 -15.51 -6.40
C GLU A 338 1.41 -16.27 -7.66
N VAL A 339 1.29 -17.61 -7.73
CA VAL A 339 1.49 -18.36 -8.99
C VAL A 339 0.40 -17.99 -10.00
N GLN A 340 -0.85 -17.88 -9.54
CA GLN A 340 -1.98 -17.43 -10.35
C GLN A 340 -1.78 -15.99 -10.81
N LYS A 341 -1.26 -15.09 -9.96
CA LYS A 341 -0.87 -13.72 -10.31
C LYS A 341 0.22 -13.72 -11.37
N GLN A 342 1.31 -14.48 -11.23
CA GLN A 342 2.32 -14.59 -12.29
C GLN A 342 1.73 -15.10 -13.60
N LEU A 343 0.95 -16.18 -13.57
CA LEU A 343 0.31 -16.74 -14.75
C LEU A 343 -0.72 -15.78 -15.37
N THR A 344 -1.37 -14.95 -14.54
CA THR A 344 -2.29 -13.89 -15.00
C THR A 344 -1.52 -12.65 -15.46
N GLU A 345 -0.34 -12.34 -14.93
CA GLU A 345 0.52 -11.22 -15.33
C GLU A 345 1.22 -11.53 -16.66
N LEU A 346 1.78 -12.74 -16.81
CA LEU A 346 2.27 -13.28 -18.08
C LEU A 346 1.12 -13.46 -19.08
N GLY A 347 0.00 -14.02 -18.64
CA GLY A 347 -1.20 -14.21 -19.45
C GLY A 347 -1.80 -12.91 -19.95
N VAL A 348 -1.85 -11.85 -19.13
CA VAL A 348 -2.25 -10.50 -19.54
C VAL A 348 -1.23 -9.87 -20.46
N SER A 349 0.07 -10.09 -20.23
CA SER A 349 1.13 -9.61 -21.13
C SER A 349 1.04 -10.26 -22.51
N GLU A 350 0.75 -11.57 -22.57
CA GLU A 350 0.55 -12.33 -23.80
C GLU A 350 -0.79 -11.99 -24.47
N ALA A 351 -1.88 -11.89 -23.72
CA ALA A 351 -3.17 -11.41 -24.23
C ALA A 351 -3.03 -10.02 -24.88
N TYR A 352 -2.28 -9.12 -24.23
CA TYR A 352 -1.92 -7.82 -24.78
C TYR A 352 -1.05 -7.95 -26.04
N ARG A 353 0.04 -8.73 -26.01
CA ARG A 353 0.90 -9.00 -27.19
C ARG A 353 0.13 -9.56 -28.39
N LEU A 354 -0.92 -10.35 -28.15
CA LEU A 354 -1.79 -10.93 -29.19
C LEU A 354 -2.85 -9.96 -29.73
N THR A 355 -3.20 -8.87 -29.02
CA THR A 355 -4.40 -8.06 -29.31
C THR A 355 -4.17 -6.55 -29.40
N HIS A 356 -3.03 -6.03 -28.94
CA HIS A 356 -2.72 -4.60 -28.96
C HIS A 356 -2.60 -4.00 -30.36
N ALA A 357 -2.45 -4.82 -31.41
CA ALA A 357 -2.40 -4.41 -32.82
C ALA A 357 -1.35 -3.31 -33.12
N GLY A 358 -0.23 -3.32 -32.38
CA GLY A 358 0.84 -2.31 -32.45
C GLY A 358 0.62 -1.09 -31.54
N TYR A 359 -0.56 -0.91 -30.94
CA TYR A 359 -0.84 0.19 -30.01
C TYR A 359 -0.34 -0.08 -28.58
N SER A 360 -0.43 0.93 -27.72
CA SER A 360 -0.04 0.87 -26.30
C SER A 360 -1.14 0.40 -25.35
N ALA A 361 -0.79 0.00 -24.13
CA ALA A 361 -1.74 -0.41 -23.10
C ALA A 361 -2.74 0.69 -22.66
N ASP A 362 -2.36 1.98 -22.74
CA ASP A 362 -3.32 3.10 -22.60
C ASP A 362 -4.41 2.99 -23.68
N ARG A 363 -4.00 2.73 -24.93
CA ARG A 363 -4.86 2.76 -26.13
C ARG A 363 -5.74 1.52 -26.25
N LEU A 364 -5.25 0.36 -25.81
CA LEU A 364 -6.01 -0.89 -25.78
C LEU A 364 -7.11 -0.87 -24.71
N ILE A 365 -6.87 -0.29 -23.53
CA ILE A 365 -7.93 -0.17 -22.49
C ILE A 365 -8.94 0.94 -22.83
N ALA A 366 -8.50 2.01 -23.50
CA ALA A 366 -9.42 3.05 -23.96
C ALA A 366 -10.36 2.60 -25.10
N ASP A 367 -9.98 1.62 -25.93
CA ASP A 367 -10.85 1.11 -27.01
C ASP A 367 -11.81 0.03 -26.49
N PRO A 368 -13.14 0.11 -26.71
CA PRO A 368 -14.01 -1.03 -26.48
C PRO A 368 -13.62 -2.26 -27.29
N GLN A 369 -13.22 -2.12 -28.56
CA GLN A 369 -12.98 -3.24 -29.47
C GLN A 369 -11.64 -3.92 -29.21
N LEU A 370 -10.58 -3.15 -28.95
CA LEU A 370 -9.29 -3.73 -28.53
C LEU A 370 -9.40 -4.29 -27.11
N ASN A 371 -10.15 -3.65 -26.21
CA ASN A 371 -10.33 -4.16 -24.85
C ASN A 371 -11.18 -5.43 -24.83
N GLU A 372 -12.25 -5.52 -25.61
CA GLU A 372 -13.04 -6.74 -25.81
C GLU A 372 -12.19 -7.85 -26.42
N SER A 373 -11.39 -7.55 -27.45
CA SER A 373 -10.44 -8.50 -28.06
C SER A 373 -9.43 -9.05 -27.05
N PHE A 374 -8.91 -8.17 -26.18
CA PHE A 374 -8.00 -8.50 -25.07
C PHE A 374 -8.68 -9.32 -23.97
N ILE A 375 -9.87 -8.93 -23.54
CA ILE A 375 -10.73 -9.68 -22.61
C ILE A 375 -10.98 -11.09 -23.15
N ASP A 376 -11.24 -11.23 -24.44
CA ASP A 376 -11.39 -12.51 -25.11
C ASP A 376 -10.08 -13.29 -25.24
N ALA A 377 -8.93 -12.64 -25.38
CA ALA A 377 -7.64 -13.31 -25.27
C ALA A 377 -7.39 -13.81 -23.85
N CYS A 378 -7.69 -13.03 -22.81
CA CYS A 378 -7.66 -13.47 -21.41
C CYS A 378 -8.58 -14.67 -21.15
N ARG A 379 -9.82 -14.64 -21.68
CA ARG A 379 -10.75 -15.78 -21.64
C ARG A 379 -10.18 -17.02 -22.35
N ARG A 380 -9.65 -16.88 -23.58
CA ARG A 380 -9.06 -17.99 -24.36
C ARG A 380 -7.79 -18.56 -23.72
N LEU A 381 -7.00 -17.74 -23.02
CA LEU A 381 -5.83 -18.17 -22.26
C LEU A 381 -6.19 -18.75 -20.87
N GLY A 382 -7.48 -18.82 -20.51
CA GLY A 382 -7.94 -19.43 -19.26
C GLY A 382 -7.59 -18.62 -18.01
N LEU A 383 -7.39 -17.30 -18.14
CA LEU A 383 -7.00 -16.45 -17.03
C LEU A 383 -8.16 -16.32 -16.02
N MET A 384 -7.84 -16.32 -14.73
CA MET A 384 -8.83 -16.11 -13.67
C MET A 384 -9.04 -14.63 -13.38
N GLY A 385 -10.24 -14.29 -12.93
CA GLY A 385 -10.68 -12.92 -12.68
C GLY A 385 -11.76 -12.48 -13.66
N ASP A 386 -11.89 -11.18 -13.80
CA ASP A 386 -12.87 -10.49 -14.65
C ASP A 386 -12.14 -9.39 -15.47
N PRO A 387 -12.82 -8.73 -16.43
CA PRO A 387 -12.23 -7.63 -17.18
C PRO A 387 -11.58 -6.51 -16.35
N ARG A 388 -12.16 -6.15 -15.20
CA ARG A 388 -11.62 -5.12 -14.31
C ARG A 388 -10.28 -5.55 -13.74
N HIS A 389 -10.17 -6.80 -13.29
CA HIS A 389 -8.93 -7.35 -12.79
C HIS A 389 -7.84 -7.39 -13.88
N TRP A 390 -8.15 -7.88 -15.08
CA TRP A 390 -7.19 -7.95 -16.18
C TRP A 390 -6.74 -6.57 -16.66
N ASN A 391 -7.66 -5.60 -16.77
CA ASN A 391 -7.33 -4.23 -17.15
C ASN A 391 -6.47 -3.51 -16.08
N ARG A 392 -6.82 -3.65 -14.79
CA ARG A 392 -5.99 -3.10 -13.69
C ARG A 392 -4.59 -3.71 -13.68
N LEU A 393 -4.48 -5.00 -14.00
CA LEU A 393 -3.20 -5.70 -14.08
C LEU A 393 -2.36 -5.21 -15.27
N LEU A 394 -2.97 -5.03 -16.44
CA LEU A 394 -2.28 -4.49 -17.62
C LEU A 394 -1.78 -3.05 -17.38
N PHE A 395 -2.57 -2.21 -16.71
CA PHE A 395 -2.11 -0.88 -16.28
C PHE A 395 -1.00 -0.93 -15.23
N ARG A 396 -0.98 -1.92 -14.32
CA ARG A 396 0.13 -2.15 -13.39
C ARG A 396 1.41 -2.52 -14.15
N LEU A 397 1.34 -3.53 -15.01
CA LEU A 397 2.47 -4.02 -15.83
C LEU A 397 3.05 -2.92 -16.72
N ARG A 398 2.21 -2.05 -17.28
CA ARG A 398 2.65 -0.85 -18.01
C ARG A 398 3.39 0.12 -17.10
N LYS A 399 2.89 0.39 -15.89
CA LYS A 399 3.50 1.36 -14.95
C LYS A 399 4.79 0.84 -14.32
N SER A 400 4.94 -0.47 -14.14
CA SER A 400 6.18 -1.12 -13.69
C SER A 400 7.18 -1.40 -14.82
N GLY A 401 6.94 -0.89 -16.04
CA GLY A 401 7.81 -1.11 -17.19
C GLY A 401 7.87 -2.55 -17.72
N HIS A 402 7.07 -3.48 -17.17
CA HIS A 402 7.13 -4.91 -17.52
C HIS A 402 6.67 -5.18 -18.96
N LEU A 403 5.87 -4.30 -19.57
CA LEU A 403 5.50 -4.38 -20.99
C LEU A 403 6.55 -3.79 -21.96
N SER A 404 7.69 -3.28 -21.48
CA SER A 404 8.71 -2.60 -22.32
C SER A 404 9.33 -3.48 -23.42
N HIS A 405 9.26 -4.81 -23.27
CA HIS A 405 9.71 -5.78 -24.27
C HIS A 405 8.70 -6.04 -25.39
N ILE A 406 7.49 -5.45 -25.32
CA ILE A 406 6.43 -5.60 -26.33
C ILE A 406 6.41 -4.33 -27.19
N GLU A 407 6.96 -4.44 -28.40
CA GLU A 407 7.11 -3.33 -29.33
C GLU A 407 5.76 -2.71 -29.75
N THR A 408 5.58 -1.41 -29.54
CA THR A 408 4.36 -0.68 -29.94
C THR A 408 4.62 0.15 -31.20
N THR A 409 4.32 -0.41 -32.36
CA THR A 409 4.56 0.17 -33.70
C THR A 409 3.53 1.20 -34.17
N ARG A 410 2.48 1.50 -33.38
CA ARG A 410 1.42 2.46 -33.76
C ARG A 410 1.12 3.49 -32.68
N GLU A 411 1.22 4.76 -33.06
CA GLU A 411 0.72 5.88 -32.24
C GLU A 411 -0.82 5.99 -32.30
N THR A 412 -1.39 6.67 -31.31
CA THR A 412 -2.84 6.94 -31.29
C THR A 412 -3.16 8.26 -32.00
N SER A 413 -3.72 8.15 -33.19
CA SER A 413 -4.19 9.27 -34.02
C SER A 413 -5.47 9.93 -33.47
N LEU A 414 -5.34 10.55 -32.29
CA LEU A 414 -6.31 11.49 -31.72
C LEU A 414 -5.51 12.68 -31.18
N SER A 415 -5.49 13.79 -31.90
CA SER A 415 -4.83 15.05 -31.52
C SER A 415 -5.62 15.79 -30.44
N TRP A 416 -5.06 16.88 -29.89
CA TRP A 416 -5.80 17.72 -28.93
C TRP A 416 -6.96 18.47 -29.59
N ALA A 417 -6.82 18.87 -30.84
CA ALA A 417 -7.92 19.46 -31.60
C ALA A 417 -9.07 18.47 -31.84
N ASP A 418 -8.76 17.21 -32.16
CA ASP A 418 -9.78 16.16 -32.29
C ASP A 418 -10.53 15.93 -30.97
N CYS A 419 -9.85 16.13 -29.83
CA CYS A 419 -10.45 15.98 -28.51
C CYS A 419 -11.32 17.16 -28.08
N ASP A 420 -11.19 18.34 -28.70
CA ASP A 420 -11.93 19.54 -28.30
C ASP A 420 -13.42 19.23 -28.16
N ALA A 421 -14.05 18.67 -29.20
CA ALA A 421 -15.51 18.54 -29.29
C ALA A 421 -16.17 17.74 -28.16
N TYR A 422 -15.42 16.93 -27.40
CA TYR A 422 -15.93 16.06 -26.33
C TYR A 422 -15.08 16.07 -25.03
N LEU A 423 -13.99 16.85 -24.95
CA LEU A 423 -13.13 16.90 -23.76
C LEU A 423 -13.90 17.33 -22.50
N PHE A 424 -14.71 18.39 -22.61
CA PHE A 424 -15.51 18.91 -21.50
C PHE A 424 -16.48 17.86 -20.95
N ALA A 425 -17.14 17.09 -21.82
CA ALA A 425 -18.04 16.01 -21.45
C ALA A 425 -17.31 14.86 -20.74
N SER A 426 -16.08 14.58 -21.17
CA SER A 426 -15.18 13.59 -20.57
C SER A 426 -14.68 14.04 -19.19
N GLU A 427 -14.45 15.34 -19.00
CA GLU A 427 -14.11 15.94 -17.70
C GLU A 427 -15.29 15.86 -16.73
N ILE A 428 -16.48 16.31 -17.16
CA ILE A 428 -17.70 16.31 -16.34
C ILE A 428 -18.08 14.88 -15.95
N ALA A 429 -18.01 13.93 -16.87
CA ALA A 429 -18.25 12.51 -16.57
C ALA A 429 -17.26 11.96 -15.54
N LEU A 430 -15.96 12.29 -15.67
CA LEU A 430 -14.94 11.91 -14.69
C LEU A 430 -15.24 12.51 -13.31
N GLN A 431 -15.48 13.83 -13.22
CA GLN A 431 -15.73 14.47 -11.93
C GLN A 431 -17.05 13.99 -11.28
N MET A 432 -18.12 13.81 -12.05
CA MET A 432 -19.38 13.28 -11.52
C MET A 432 -19.21 11.88 -10.91
N MET A 433 -18.47 11.00 -11.56
CA MET A 433 -18.23 9.64 -11.03
C MET A 433 -17.34 9.62 -9.79
N LEU A 434 -16.47 10.63 -9.62
CA LEU A 434 -15.65 10.83 -8.42
C LEU A 434 -16.49 11.43 -7.27
N ASP A 435 -17.25 12.49 -7.54
CA ASP A 435 -18.11 13.18 -6.54
C ASP A 435 -19.22 12.27 -6.00
N GLU A 436 -19.85 11.47 -6.87
CA GLU A 436 -20.89 10.50 -6.49
C GLU A 436 -20.30 9.20 -5.89
N GLN A 437 -18.98 9.14 -5.66
CA GLN A 437 -18.24 7.99 -5.12
C GLN A 437 -18.43 6.68 -5.92
N ARG A 438 -18.79 6.77 -7.21
CA ARG A 438 -18.92 5.60 -8.12
C ARG A 438 -17.56 4.99 -8.46
N ALA A 439 -16.50 5.81 -8.46
CA ALA A 439 -15.12 5.37 -8.68
C ALA A 439 -14.14 6.21 -7.86
N GLY A 440 -12.99 5.65 -7.49
CA GLY A 440 -11.93 6.37 -6.78
C GLY A 440 -10.87 7.03 -7.70
N SER A 441 -10.86 6.71 -9.00
CA SER A 441 -9.88 7.28 -9.96
C SER A 441 -10.27 7.01 -11.42
N LEU A 442 -9.67 7.75 -12.36
CA LEU A 442 -9.78 7.47 -13.79
C LEU A 442 -9.27 6.07 -14.17
N ASP A 443 -8.20 5.57 -13.55
CA ASP A 443 -7.71 4.22 -13.83
C ASP A 443 -8.73 3.15 -13.41
N GLU A 444 -9.55 3.41 -12.40
CA GLU A 444 -10.62 2.51 -11.99
C GLU A 444 -11.81 2.52 -12.95
N ILE A 445 -12.23 3.72 -13.40
CA ILE A 445 -13.27 3.90 -14.42
C ILE A 445 -12.88 3.16 -15.71
N LEU A 446 -11.64 3.36 -16.19
CA LEU A 446 -11.20 2.79 -17.46
C LEU A 446 -11.00 1.27 -17.41
N CYS A 447 -10.69 0.71 -16.24
CA CYS A 447 -10.47 -0.72 -16.13
C CYS A 447 -11.77 -1.53 -16.00
N ASP A 448 -12.77 -1.02 -15.28
CA ASP A 448 -14.05 -1.69 -15.06
C ASP A 448 -14.99 -1.41 -16.25
N PRO A 449 -15.45 -2.41 -17.04
CA PRO A 449 -16.29 -2.14 -18.20
C PRO A 449 -17.65 -1.52 -17.86
N GLU A 450 -18.19 -1.76 -16.66
CA GLU A 450 -19.47 -1.15 -16.26
C GLU A 450 -19.26 0.32 -15.91
N LEU A 451 -18.20 0.65 -15.14
CA LEU A 451 -17.85 2.05 -14.88
C LEU A 451 -17.45 2.78 -16.16
N ALA A 452 -16.74 2.11 -17.08
CA ALA A 452 -16.37 2.66 -18.37
C ALA A 452 -17.62 2.93 -19.24
N ALA A 453 -18.60 2.02 -19.28
CA ALA A 453 -19.86 2.22 -19.97
C ALA A 453 -20.74 3.31 -19.31
N GLN A 454 -20.75 3.40 -17.98
CA GLN A 454 -21.40 4.52 -17.27
C GLN A 454 -20.72 5.85 -17.60
N PHE A 455 -19.39 5.89 -17.65
CA PHE A 455 -18.62 7.06 -18.07
C PHE A 455 -18.93 7.46 -19.51
N ASP A 456 -18.93 6.51 -20.45
CA ASP A 456 -19.29 6.74 -21.85
C ASP A 456 -20.73 7.26 -21.99
N ALA A 457 -21.67 6.75 -21.18
CA ALA A 457 -23.06 7.18 -21.18
C ALA A 457 -23.25 8.58 -20.56
N ILE A 458 -22.49 8.95 -19.53
CA ILE A 458 -22.52 10.31 -18.97
C ILE A 458 -21.85 11.28 -19.96
N ALA A 459 -20.69 10.96 -20.51
CA ALA A 459 -20.00 11.79 -21.49
C ALA A 459 -20.85 11.96 -22.77
N GLY A 460 -21.40 10.87 -23.31
CA GLY A 460 -22.29 10.87 -24.48
C GLY A 460 -23.62 11.59 -24.27
N ARG A 461 -24.06 11.84 -23.03
CA ARG A 461 -25.17 12.76 -22.75
C ARG A 461 -24.77 14.22 -22.94
N PHE A 462 -23.58 14.61 -22.49
CA PHE A 462 -23.08 16.00 -22.62
C PHE A 462 -22.54 16.32 -24.02
N ALA A 463 -21.98 15.34 -24.72
CA ALA A 463 -21.47 15.46 -26.09
C ALA A 463 -21.82 14.19 -26.90
N PRO A 464 -23.05 14.06 -27.43
CA PRO A 464 -23.44 12.88 -28.22
C PRO A 464 -22.71 12.79 -29.55
N GLY A 465 -22.62 11.56 -30.09
CA GLY A 465 -22.09 11.29 -31.44
C GLY A 465 -20.63 10.85 -31.52
N PHE A 466 -19.88 10.87 -30.40
CA PHE A 466 -18.51 10.36 -30.35
C PHE A 466 -18.45 8.94 -29.79
N SER A 467 -17.37 8.22 -30.13
CA SER A 467 -17.13 6.85 -29.64
C SER A 467 -16.65 6.83 -28.18
N PRO A 468 -16.90 5.73 -27.43
CA PRO A 468 -16.29 5.48 -26.12
C PRO A 468 -14.79 5.77 -26.05
N LEU A 469 -14.04 5.32 -27.07
CA LEU A 469 -12.61 5.57 -27.21
C LEU A 469 -12.28 7.06 -27.10
N GLN A 470 -13.06 7.91 -27.77
CA GLN A 470 -12.84 9.35 -27.79
C GLN A 470 -12.98 9.95 -26.39
N TYR A 471 -14.07 9.67 -25.67
CA TYR A 471 -14.23 10.17 -24.29
C TYR A 471 -13.14 9.64 -23.35
N ARG A 472 -12.87 8.33 -23.40
CA ARG A 472 -11.87 7.65 -22.56
C ARG A 472 -10.45 8.18 -22.81
N TRP A 473 -10.11 8.45 -24.07
CA TRP A 473 -8.81 9.02 -24.46
C TRP A 473 -8.68 10.50 -24.05
N ALA A 474 -9.76 11.29 -24.17
CA ALA A 474 -9.79 12.67 -23.68
C ALA A 474 -9.57 12.75 -22.17
N ALA A 475 -10.18 11.88 -21.37
CA ALA A 475 -9.92 11.82 -19.93
C ALA A 475 -8.46 11.38 -19.61
N LEU A 476 -7.92 10.39 -20.32
CA LEU A 476 -6.50 9.98 -20.18
C LEU A 476 -5.53 11.15 -20.46
N LYS A 477 -5.82 11.93 -21.50
CA LYS A 477 -5.09 13.13 -21.87
C LYS A 477 -5.18 14.24 -20.83
N LEU A 478 -6.40 14.54 -20.36
CA LEU A 478 -6.65 15.56 -19.35
C LEU A 478 -5.84 15.27 -18.09
N ARG A 479 -5.89 14.03 -17.58
CA ARG A 479 -5.06 13.59 -16.45
C ARG A 479 -3.56 13.76 -16.71
N LYS A 480 -3.06 13.39 -17.89
CA LYS A 480 -1.64 13.54 -18.24
C LYS A 480 -1.18 15.01 -18.26
N GLN A 481 -2.06 15.95 -18.61
CA GLN A 481 -1.76 17.39 -18.61
C GLN A 481 -2.11 18.09 -17.29
N ALA A 482 -2.95 17.53 -16.42
CA ALA A 482 -3.47 18.18 -15.22
C ALA A 482 -2.36 18.79 -14.34
N LYS A 483 -1.25 18.08 -14.09
CA LYS A 483 -0.12 18.63 -13.32
C LYS A 483 0.50 19.88 -13.96
N LEU A 484 0.66 19.89 -15.29
CA LEU A 484 1.21 21.03 -16.03
C LEU A 484 0.21 22.18 -16.12
N ALA A 485 -1.08 21.88 -16.32
CA ALA A 485 -2.16 22.84 -16.30
C ALA A 485 -2.25 23.56 -14.95
N ARG A 486 -2.22 22.83 -13.82
CA ARG A 486 -2.11 23.39 -12.45
C ARG A 486 -0.89 24.31 -12.32
N SER A 487 0.29 23.81 -12.68
CA SER A 487 1.56 24.52 -12.52
C SER A 487 1.72 25.77 -13.40
N ARG A 488 0.92 25.90 -14.46
CA ARG A 488 0.82 27.10 -15.29
C ARG A 488 -0.32 28.01 -14.83
N GLY A 489 -1.48 27.44 -14.46
CA GLY A 489 -2.62 28.18 -13.93
C GLY A 489 -2.32 28.94 -12.63
N SER A 490 -1.45 28.39 -11.79
CA SER A 490 -1.02 29.01 -10.51
C SER A 490 -0.28 30.34 -10.66
N VAL A 491 0.19 30.69 -11.86
CA VAL A 491 0.91 31.96 -12.13
C VAL A 491 0.16 32.90 -13.08
N LEU A 492 -1.12 32.61 -13.37
CA LEU A 492 -1.98 33.45 -14.22
C LEU A 492 -2.94 34.30 -13.37
N ASP A 493 -2.96 35.60 -13.62
CA ASP A 493 -3.97 36.51 -13.04
C ASP A 493 -5.37 36.22 -13.61
N PRO A 494 -6.38 35.90 -12.78
CA PRO A 494 -7.67 35.45 -13.30
C PRO A 494 -8.44 36.49 -14.14
N PRO A 495 -8.77 36.21 -15.41
CA PRO A 495 -9.14 37.23 -16.39
C PRO A 495 -10.46 37.95 -16.11
N ARG A 496 -10.66 39.08 -16.81
CA ARG A 496 -11.91 39.84 -16.80
C ARG A 496 -12.95 39.19 -17.71
N MET A 497 -13.74 38.30 -17.14
CA MET A 497 -14.88 37.65 -17.78
C MET A 497 -15.91 38.65 -18.34
N SER A 498 -16.68 38.25 -19.35
CA SER A 498 -17.81 39.01 -19.90
C SER A 498 -18.91 39.29 -18.86
N LYS A 499 -19.85 40.17 -19.24
CA LYS A 499 -21.14 40.30 -18.54
C LYS A 499 -21.82 38.93 -18.46
N MET A 500 -22.51 38.67 -17.35
CA MET A 500 -23.27 37.44 -17.13
C MET A 500 -24.64 37.55 -17.80
N GLN A 501 -24.91 36.65 -18.74
CA GLN A 501 -26.16 36.55 -19.49
C GLN A 501 -26.81 35.18 -19.23
N SER A 502 -28.07 34.98 -19.63
CA SER A 502 -28.63 33.61 -19.69
C SER A 502 -27.89 32.81 -20.77
N VAL A 503 -27.88 31.48 -20.67
CA VAL A 503 -27.26 30.63 -21.71
C VAL A 503 -28.02 30.74 -23.02
N GLU A 504 -29.34 30.77 -22.93
CA GLU A 504 -30.30 30.82 -24.03
C GLU A 504 -30.18 32.17 -24.79
N ASP A 505 -30.21 33.30 -24.05
CA ASP A 505 -29.97 34.64 -24.57
C ASP A 505 -28.61 34.75 -25.27
N TYR A 506 -27.57 34.14 -24.69
CA TYR A 506 -26.20 34.25 -25.20
C TYR A 506 -26.02 33.52 -26.54
N ILE A 507 -26.65 32.36 -26.71
CA ILE A 507 -26.59 31.56 -27.95
C ILE A 507 -27.50 32.14 -29.05
N ALA A 508 -28.56 32.85 -28.65
CA ALA A 508 -29.34 33.67 -29.58
C ALA A 508 -28.60 34.93 -30.08
N THR A 509 -27.45 35.28 -29.49
CA THR A 509 -26.54 36.32 -30.01
C THR A 509 -25.35 35.71 -30.77
N ASP A 510 -24.60 36.55 -31.50
CA ASP A 510 -23.41 36.11 -32.24
C ASP A 510 -22.28 35.67 -31.29
N VAL A 511 -22.26 34.37 -30.97
CA VAL A 511 -21.24 33.77 -30.11
C VAL A 511 -19.89 33.79 -30.85
N PRO A 512 -18.78 34.23 -30.22
CA PRO A 512 -17.50 34.43 -30.91
C PRO A 512 -16.90 33.14 -31.47
N GLN A 513 -16.55 33.15 -32.76
CA GLN A 513 -15.90 32.03 -33.46
C GLN A 513 -14.37 32.00 -33.21
N GLN A 514 -13.95 32.05 -31.95
CA GLN A 514 -12.54 32.12 -31.54
C GLN A 514 -12.24 31.31 -30.27
N PRO A 515 -10.97 31.01 -29.95
CA PRO A 515 -10.60 30.31 -28.72
C PRO A 515 -10.99 31.08 -27.46
N GLY A 516 -11.23 30.35 -26.38
CA GLY A 516 -11.53 30.96 -25.09
C GLY A 516 -11.94 29.99 -23.98
N VAL A 517 -12.23 30.57 -22.82
CA VAL A 517 -12.75 29.85 -21.65
C VAL A 517 -14.10 30.44 -21.24
N TYR A 518 -14.97 29.59 -20.69
CA TYR A 518 -16.34 29.96 -20.33
C TYR A 518 -16.72 29.37 -18.98
N VAL A 519 -17.66 30.03 -18.29
CA VAL A 519 -18.03 29.72 -16.91
C VAL A 519 -19.55 29.61 -16.80
N ILE A 520 -20.02 28.38 -16.61
CA ILE A 520 -21.44 28.04 -16.40
C ILE A 520 -21.79 28.23 -14.93
N THR A 521 -22.84 29.00 -14.69
CA THR A 521 -23.31 29.43 -13.36
C THR A 521 -24.78 29.09 -13.21
N GLY A 522 -25.14 28.37 -12.15
CA GLY A 522 -26.52 28.01 -11.85
C GLY A 522 -27.24 29.01 -10.94
N LYS A 523 -28.38 28.56 -10.42
CA LYS A 523 -29.20 29.18 -9.36
C LYS A 523 -28.33 29.52 -8.14
N ALA A 524 -28.74 30.54 -7.39
CA ALA A 524 -27.95 31.11 -6.28
C ALA A 524 -26.51 31.56 -6.63
N LYS A 525 -26.17 31.74 -7.91
CA LYS A 525 -24.82 32.04 -8.44
C LYS A 525 -23.78 30.92 -8.24
N HIS A 526 -24.20 29.70 -7.93
CA HIS A 526 -23.27 28.57 -7.77
C HIS A 526 -22.55 28.28 -9.09
N LYS A 527 -21.23 28.08 -9.03
CA LYS A 527 -20.40 27.81 -10.21
C LYS A 527 -20.45 26.33 -10.53
N LEU A 528 -21.00 26.00 -11.70
CA LEU A 528 -21.23 24.61 -12.11
C LEU A 528 -20.01 24.06 -12.84
N TYR A 529 -19.53 24.77 -13.86
CA TYR A 529 -18.42 24.31 -14.70
C TYR A 529 -17.63 25.49 -15.28
N VAL A 530 -16.33 25.28 -15.48
CA VAL A 530 -15.39 26.15 -16.20
C VAL A 530 -14.84 25.33 -17.36
N GLY A 531 -15.17 25.68 -18.60
CA GLY A 531 -14.70 24.95 -19.77
C GLY A 531 -13.76 25.78 -20.64
N GLU A 532 -13.04 25.09 -21.51
CA GLU A 532 -12.26 25.68 -22.60
C GLU A 532 -12.79 25.24 -23.98
N ALA A 533 -12.45 26.00 -25.02
CA ALA A 533 -12.64 25.60 -26.40
C ALA A 533 -11.67 26.31 -27.36
N LEU A 534 -11.29 25.61 -28.43
CA LEU A 534 -10.69 26.18 -29.64
C LEU A 534 -11.65 27.11 -30.39
N ASN A 535 -12.96 26.91 -30.22
CA ASN A 535 -13.99 27.78 -30.80
C ASN A 535 -15.21 27.85 -29.86
N LEU A 536 -15.40 29.01 -29.22
CA LEU A 536 -16.50 29.23 -28.27
C LEU A 536 -17.88 29.06 -28.93
N HIS A 537 -18.07 29.50 -30.18
CA HIS A 537 -19.32 29.31 -30.92
C HIS A 537 -19.66 27.83 -31.06
N THR A 538 -18.77 27.03 -31.64
CA THR A 538 -18.99 25.59 -31.84
C THR A 538 -19.25 24.87 -30.52
N ARG A 539 -18.44 25.17 -29.49
CA ARG A 539 -18.55 24.57 -28.15
C ARG A 539 -19.90 24.84 -27.47
N LEU A 540 -20.40 26.07 -27.56
CA LEU A 540 -21.58 26.49 -26.79
C LEU A 540 -22.87 26.12 -27.53
N THR A 541 -22.90 26.26 -28.86
CA THR A 541 -23.99 25.75 -29.68
C THR A 541 -24.16 24.23 -29.53
N ALA A 542 -23.05 23.46 -29.46
CA ALA A 542 -23.12 22.00 -29.26
C ALA A 542 -23.67 21.57 -27.88
N GLN A 543 -23.37 22.31 -26.81
CA GLN A 543 -23.79 21.97 -25.44
C GLN A 543 -25.23 22.35 -25.10
N PHE A 544 -25.77 23.36 -25.77
CA PHE A 544 -26.93 24.11 -25.29
C PHE A 544 -27.90 24.55 -26.39
N GLY A 545 -27.52 24.42 -27.67
CA GLY A 545 -28.36 24.79 -28.82
C GLY A 545 -29.40 23.74 -29.22
N ASP A 546 -29.24 22.49 -28.77
CA ASP A 546 -30.31 21.48 -28.78
C ASP A 546 -30.96 21.35 -27.40
N ALA A 547 -32.26 21.10 -27.38
CA ALA A 547 -33.05 20.96 -26.17
C ALA A 547 -32.62 19.75 -25.31
N ASN A 548 -32.16 18.64 -25.91
CA ASN A 548 -31.71 17.46 -25.17
C ASN A 548 -30.32 17.70 -24.54
N ALA A 549 -29.40 18.32 -25.29
CA ALA A 549 -28.10 18.74 -24.78
C ALA A 549 -28.27 19.72 -23.60
N HIS A 550 -29.13 20.72 -23.77
CA HIS A 550 -29.49 21.68 -22.72
C HIS A 550 -30.12 21.00 -21.49
N ALA A 551 -31.04 20.05 -21.68
CA ALA A 551 -31.69 19.31 -20.60
C ALA A 551 -30.74 18.49 -19.72
N ASN A 552 -29.54 18.16 -20.21
CA ASN A 552 -28.53 17.52 -19.34
C ASN A 552 -27.99 18.47 -18.28
N TRP A 553 -27.90 19.78 -18.58
CA TRP A 553 -27.47 20.81 -17.63
C TRP A 553 -28.57 21.26 -16.66
N THR A 554 -29.84 21.21 -17.05
CA THR A 554 -30.95 21.62 -16.17
C THR A 554 -31.10 20.72 -14.94
N ASN A 555 -30.62 19.47 -14.99
CA ASN A 555 -30.52 18.57 -13.81
C ASN A 555 -29.70 19.17 -12.65
N PHE A 556 -28.82 20.14 -12.92
CA PHE A 556 -28.02 20.83 -11.89
C PHE A 556 -28.60 22.20 -11.51
N SER A 557 -29.41 22.81 -12.39
CA SER A 557 -30.04 24.11 -12.18
C SER A 557 -31.05 24.43 -13.29
N ASP A 558 -32.32 24.64 -12.93
CA ASP A 558 -33.39 25.14 -13.80
C ASP A 558 -33.18 26.58 -14.34
N THR A 559 -32.07 27.23 -14.01
CA THR A 559 -31.61 28.47 -14.67
C THR A 559 -30.10 28.44 -14.89
N LEU A 560 -29.64 28.70 -16.12
CA LEU A 560 -28.23 28.66 -16.48
C LEU A 560 -27.77 30.03 -16.96
N LYS A 561 -26.58 30.44 -16.50
CA LYS A 561 -25.95 31.72 -16.88
C LYS A 561 -24.50 31.53 -17.25
N ILE A 562 -24.08 32.21 -18.31
CA ILE A 562 -22.73 32.09 -18.87
C ILE A 562 -21.95 33.39 -18.74
N GLN A 563 -20.63 33.24 -18.61
CA GLN A 563 -19.64 34.28 -18.84
C GLN A 563 -18.50 33.71 -19.68
N THR A 564 -17.92 34.48 -20.58
CA THR A 564 -16.83 34.06 -21.48
C THR A 564 -15.62 34.98 -21.39
N PHE A 565 -14.42 34.43 -21.55
CA PHE A 565 -13.18 35.16 -21.82
C PHE A 565 -12.58 34.63 -23.12
N ARG A 566 -12.20 35.53 -24.02
CA ARG A 566 -11.61 35.25 -25.33
C ARG A 566 -10.09 35.19 -25.17
N THR A 567 -9.42 34.26 -25.84
CA THR A 567 -7.95 34.19 -25.82
C THR A 567 -7.36 34.05 -27.22
N GLU A 568 -6.10 34.50 -27.35
CA GLU A 568 -5.25 34.35 -28.54
C GLU A 568 -4.11 33.33 -28.28
N THR A 569 -4.08 32.74 -27.08
CA THR A 569 -3.08 31.77 -26.62
C THR A 569 -3.14 30.42 -27.35
N ALA A 570 -2.02 29.70 -27.36
CA ALA A 570 -1.92 28.38 -27.98
C ALA A 570 -2.82 27.33 -27.27
N PRO A 571 -3.25 26.25 -27.95
CA PRO A 571 -4.13 25.25 -27.36
C PRO A 571 -3.63 24.64 -26.04
N ALA A 572 -2.31 24.48 -25.90
CA ALA A 572 -1.67 23.94 -24.69
C ALA A 572 -1.69 24.88 -23.46
N GLU A 573 -2.21 26.10 -23.61
CA GLU A 573 -2.34 27.12 -22.56
C GLU A 573 -3.80 27.30 -22.12
N MET A 574 -4.77 26.82 -22.89
CA MET A 574 -6.20 26.94 -22.56
C MET A 574 -6.55 26.17 -21.27
N LEU A 575 -5.95 24.99 -21.04
CA LEU A 575 -6.08 24.25 -19.79
C LEU A 575 -5.48 25.00 -18.58
N ALA A 576 -4.48 25.88 -18.78
CA ALA A 576 -3.93 26.71 -17.72
C ALA A 576 -4.90 27.84 -17.34
N TRP A 577 -5.53 28.49 -18.33
CA TRP A 577 -6.62 29.43 -18.10
C TRP A 577 -7.84 28.77 -17.44
N GLN A 578 -8.16 27.54 -17.85
CA GLN A 578 -9.20 26.73 -17.22
C GLN A 578 -8.86 26.48 -15.74
N SER A 579 -7.67 25.96 -15.44
CA SER A 579 -7.18 25.70 -14.08
C SER A 579 -7.20 26.96 -13.18
N CYS A 580 -6.65 28.08 -13.67
CA CYS A 580 -6.70 29.40 -13.01
C CYS A 580 -8.14 29.82 -12.64
N LEU A 581 -9.10 29.62 -13.54
CA LEU A 581 -10.51 29.94 -13.27
C LEU A 581 -11.21 28.89 -12.39
N ILE A 582 -10.79 27.61 -12.41
CA ILE A 582 -11.29 26.58 -11.50
C ILE A 582 -10.86 26.91 -10.06
N ASP A 583 -9.60 27.29 -9.83
CA ASP A 583 -9.13 27.74 -8.51
C ASP A 583 -9.87 28.99 -8.02
N ARG A 584 -10.12 29.97 -8.92
CA ARG A 584 -10.87 31.19 -8.58
C ARG A 584 -12.33 30.93 -8.20
N TYR A 585 -12.99 29.97 -8.86
CA TYR A 585 -14.44 29.81 -8.80
C TYR A 585 -14.93 28.56 -8.07
N ASN A 586 -14.03 27.63 -7.73
CA ASN A 586 -14.32 26.31 -7.13
C ASN A 586 -15.54 25.60 -7.76
N PRO A 587 -15.59 25.45 -9.10
CA PRO A 587 -16.75 24.93 -9.81
C PRO A 587 -16.96 23.43 -9.54
N ARG A 588 -18.23 23.01 -9.44
CA ARG A 588 -18.61 21.64 -9.05
C ARG A 588 -18.12 20.56 -10.02
N LEU A 589 -18.35 20.72 -11.31
CA LEU A 589 -18.26 19.66 -12.32
C LEU A 589 -16.89 19.57 -13.02
N ASN A 590 -15.88 20.33 -12.55
CA ASN A 590 -14.52 20.26 -13.08
C ASN A 590 -13.70 19.21 -12.36
N PHE A 591 -12.84 18.51 -13.11
CA PHE A 591 -11.95 17.50 -12.55
C PHE A 591 -11.06 18.13 -11.47
N HIS A 592 -11.20 17.69 -10.22
CA HIS A 592 -10.58 18.32 -9.06
C HIS A 592 -9.04 18.40 -9.14
N GLU A 593 -8.39 17.51 -9.89
CA GLU A 593 -6.97 17.60 -10.22
C GLU A 593 -6.60 18.80 -11.13
N LEU A 594 -7.53 19.64 -11.56
CA LEU A 594 -7.20 20.93 -12.20
C LEU A 594 -7.07 22.08 -11.18
N ARG A 595 -7.21 21.80 -9.87
CA ARG A 595 -7.02 22.77 -8.78
C ARG A 595 -5.61 22.70 -8.19
N THR A 596 -5.04 23.85 -7.83
CA THR A 596 -3.71 23.94 -7.21
C THR A 596 -3.69 23.60 -5.72
N THR A 597 -4.85 23.57 -5.05
CA THR A 597 -4.98 23.29 -3.62
C THR A 597 -5.76 22.00 -3.32
N VAL A 598 -5.17 21.14 -2.47
CA VAL A 598 -5.70 19.91 -1.89
C VAL A 598 -5.22 19.79 -0.44
#